data_AF-A0A1L7JMZ8-F1
#
_entry.id   AF-A0A1L7JMZ8-F1
#
_cell.length_a   1.000
_cell.length_b   1.000
_cell.length_c   1.000
_cell.angle_alpha   90.00
_cell.angle_beta   90.00
_cell.angle_gamma   90.00
#
_symmetry.space_group_name_H-M   'P 1'
#
loop_
_entity.id
_entity.type
_entity.pdbx_description
1 polymer ?
#
loop_
_entity_poly.entity_id
_entity_poly.type
_entity_poly.pdbx_seq_one_letter_code
_entity_poly.pdbx_strand_id
1 'polypeptide(L)'
;MKLDDFQFKYKFNDNKEIKEYEKKFSEIYTEYDHKVRSGGYNIYTTIDSKAQKLLQNNVSSGLTDFDSVVQGAGVTIDNSTGKVTAIVGGRNPQDKFNRAFLSYRQPGSAIKPILAYAPALENGYFISSIVNDSAISNGPANSDRSYRGSVNLRYALARSINTIPFKLLDDIGPNKALEYLYNMKFKKIAKEDNNPIIGVGGFTYGTSPVEMASAYASLANNGKFTDPDCLKSVKYKGINEIYHNENNTKQVYEKEIAYIITDVLKDVLDKPFGTGKNVKLSRHIAAGKTGTTDGSKDGWFCGYTPYYTTAIWVGADTPQSIGGLYGATYPGQIWKNYMDKLHESLPNKDFTRPKTVVNKYINPGDGSIANYNTGVSELFSQPILDRIEEIKRKKLQN
;
A
#
# COMPACT_ATOMS: atom_id res chain seq x y z
N MET A 1 -5.94 12.30 23.96
CA MET A 1 -5.94 10.83 23.82
C MET A 1 -4.52 10.25 23.85
N LYS A 2 -3.72 10.31 22.78
CA LYS A 2 -2.36 9.71 22.78
C LYS A 2 -1.44 10.36 23.83
N LEU A 3 -1.51 11.68 23.97
CA LEU A 3 -0.78 12.45 24.98
C LEU A 3 -1.19 12.11 26.42
N ASP A 4 -2.33 11.44 26.57
CA ASP A 4 -2.91 11.01 27.84
C ASP A 4 -2.90 9.48 27.92
N ASP A 5 -1.89 8.87 27.28
CA ASP A 5 -1.57 7.44 27.30
C ASP A 5 -2.67 6.47 26.83
N PHE A 6 -3.64 6.96 26.05
CA PHE A 6 -4.61 6.07 25.41
C PHE A 6 -3.91 5.10 24.44
N GLN A 7 -4.04 3.81 24.72
CA GLN A 7 -3.44 2.74 23.91
C GLN A 7 -4.31 2.41 22.70
N PHE A 8 -3.91 2.87 21.52
CA PHE A 8 -4.57 2.50 20.27
C PHE A 8 -4.24 1.03 19.93
N LYS A 9 -5.29 0.23 19.76
CA LYS A 9 -5.19 -1.19 19.37
C LYS A 9 -5.66 -1.42 17.94
N TYR A 10 -4.99 -2.36 17.28
CA TYR A 10 -5.25 -2.75 15.88
C TYR A 10 -5.39 -4.27 15.71
N LYS A 11 -4.99 -5.04 16.72
CA LYS A 11 -5.12 -6.49 16.79
C LYS A 11 -5.91 -6.85 18.05
N PHE A 12 -6.84 -7.78 17.90
CA PHE A 12 -7.75 -8.22 18.96
C PHE A 12 -7.85 -9.73 18.95
N ASN A 13 -8.04 -10.35 20.11
CA ASN A 13 -8.14 -11.80 20.24
C ASN A 13 -9.54 -12.32 19.85
N ASP A 14 -10.58 -11.53 20.14
CA ASP A 14 -11.96 -11.90 19.87
C ASP A 14 -12.90 -10.68 19.74
N ASN A 15 -14.15 -10.95 19.38
CA ASN A 15 -15.19 -9.93 19.20
C ASN A 15 -15.59 -9.23 20.50
N LYS A 16 -15.34 -9.83 21.67
CA LYS A 16 -15.61 -9.20 22.96
C LYS A 16 -14.58 -8.11 23.23
N GLU A 17 -13.29 -8.40 23.02
CA GLU A 17 -12.21 -7.42 23.14
C GLU A 17 -12.40 -6.24 22.18
N ILE A 18 -12.85 -6.49 20.94
CA ILE A 18 -13.19 -5.44 19.97
C ILE A 18 -14.28 -4.52 20.54
N LYS A 19 -15.41 -5.09 21.00
CA LYS A 19 -16.53 -4.31 21.54
C LYS A 19 -16.14 -3.50 22.77
N GLU A 20 -15.36 -4.08 23.69
CA GLU A 20 -14.86 -3.39 24.87
C GLU A 20 -13.93 -2.23 24.50
N TYR A 21 -13.02 -2.45 23.56
CA TYR A 21 -12.13 -1.41 23.05
C TYR A 21 -12.90 -0.30 22.33
N GLU A 22 -13.84 -0.64 21.44
CA GLU A 22 -14.65 0.33 20.69
C GLU A 22 -15.51 1.18 21.63
N LYS A 23 -16.10 0.58 22.68
CA LYS A 23 -16.83 1.32 23.72
C LYS A 23 -15.92 2.33 24.42
N LYS A 24 -14.77 1.86 24.94
CA LYS A 24 -13.80 2.73 25.63
C LYS A 24 -13.25 3.83 24.71
N PHE A 25 -12.95 3.49 23.46
CA PHE A 25 -12.48 4.43 22.46
C PHE A 25 -13.54 5.51 22.19
N SER A 26 -14.80 5.13 22.01
CA SER A 26 -15.90 6.06 21.72
C SER A 26 -16.15 7.04 22.87
N GLU A 27 -16.17 6.54 24.11
CA GLU A 27 -16.34 7.36 25.33
C GLU A 27 -15.24 8.43 25.42
N ILE A 28 -13.98 8.02 25.32
CA ILE A 28 -12.83 8.93 25.42
C ILE A 28 -12.76 9.84 24.19
N TYR A 29 -13.01 9.34 22.98
CA TYR A 29 -13.02 10.15 21.76
C TYR A 29 -14.03 11.29 21.88
N THR A 30 -15.23 11.02 22.38
CA THR A 30 -16.29 12.02 22.56
C THR A 30 -15.84 13.12 23.53
N GLU A 31 -15.16 12.76 24.62
CA GLU A 31 -14.57 13.74 25.54
C GLU A 31 -13.56 14.65 24.85
N TYR A 32 -12.63 14.09 24.06
CA TYR A 32 -11.63 14.89 23.35
C TYR A 32 -12.20 15.69 22.18
N ASP A 33 -13.20 15.18 21.47
CA ASP A 33 -13.93 15.94 20.44
C ASP A 33 -14.59 17.18 21.07
N HIS A 34 -15.28 17.02 22.20
CA HIS A 34 -15.84 18.16 22.94
C HIS A 34 -14.76 19.16 23.40
N LYS A 35 -13.62 18.68 23.93
CA LYS A 35 -12.49 19.55 24.31
C LYS A 35 -12.01 20.37 23.11
N VAL A 36 -11.73 19.73 21.97
CA VAL A 36 -11.24 20.44 20.78
C VAL A 36 -12.29 21.42 20.25
N ARG A 37 -13.56 21.02 20.18
CA ARG A 37 -14.68 21.88 19.72
C ARG A 37 -14.97 23.05 20.64
N SER A 38 -14.70 22.93 21.94
CA SER A 38 -14.84 24.04 22.90
C SER A 38 -13.84 25.18 22.66
N GLY A 39 -12.85 24.98 21.79
CA GLY A 39 -11.94 26.01 21.32
C GLY A 39 -10.70 26.20 22.18
N GLY A 40 -9.93 27.23 21.85
CA GLY A 40 -8.63 27.50 22.45
C GLY A 40 -7.45 26.74 21.82
N TYR A 41 -7.66 26.00 20.72
CA TYR A 41 -6.58 25.32 20.02
C TYR A 41 -6.20 26.03 18.71
N ASN A 42 -4.89 26.17 18.47
CA ASN A 42 -4.33 26.47 17.16
C ASN A 42 -3.73 25.17 16.60
N ILE A 43 -4.36 24.62 15.57
CA ILE A 43 -3.96 23.35 14.94
C ILE A 43 -3.26 23.66 13.61
N TYR A 44 -1.98 23.35 13.53
CA TYR A 44 -1.19 23.50 12.31
C TYR A 44 -1.09 22.15 11.62
N THR A 45 -1.36 22.11 10.33
CA THR A 45 -1.39 20.86 9.55
C THR A 45 -0.22 20.77 8.59
N THR A 46 0.01 19.57 8.06
CA THR A 46 0.95 19.28 6.97
C THR A 46 0.29 19.39 5.58
N ILE A 47 -0.97 19.82 5.52
CA ILE A 47 -1.71 19.94 4.27
C ILE A 47 -1.12 21.08 3.43
N ASP A 48 -0.63 20.74 2.24
CA ASP A 48 -0.20 21.72 1.25
C ASP A 48 -1.40 22.15 0.41
N SER A 49 -1.72 23.44 0.42
CA SER A 49 -2.92 23.97 -0.24
C SER A 49 -2.89 23.81 -1.76
N LYS A 50 -1.71 23.81 -2.38
CA LYS A 50 -1.56 23.59 -3.83
C LYS A 50 -1.78 22.12 -4.18
N ALA A 51 -1.10 21.22 -3.48
CA ALA A 51 -1.28 19.77 -3.64
C ALA A 51 -2.73 19.35 -3.37
N GLN A 52 -3.36 19.91 -2.34
CA GLN A 52 -4.77 19.67 -2.00
C GLN A 52 -5.71 20.10 -3.13
N LYS A 53 -5.56 21.31 -3.65
CA LYS A 53 -6.39 21.82 -4.76
C LYS A 53 -6.16 21.03 -6.05
N LEU A 54 -4.89 20.68 -6.34
CA LEU A 54 -4.55 19.85 -7.49
C LEU A 54 -5.18 18.46 -7.39
N LEU A 55 -5.13 17.82 -6.22
CA LEU A 55 -5.74 16.50 -6.01
C LEU A 55 -7.25 16.58 -6.18
N GLN A 56 -7.91 17.58 -5.56
CA GLN A 56 -9.35 17.78 -5.70
C GLN A 56 -9.76 17.95 -7.16
N ASN A 57 -9.07 18.82 -7.90
CA ASN A 57 -9.37 19.07 -9.30
C ASN A 57 -9.26 17.81 -10.15
N ASN A 58 -8.19 17.01 -9.99
CA ASN A 58 -8.00 15.80 -10.79
C ASN A 58 -9.01 14.68 -10.41
N VAL A 59 -9.38 14.54 -9.13
CA VAL A 59 -10.45 13.60 -8.74
C VAL A 59 -11.79 14.04 -9.31
N SER A 60 -12.14 15.33 -9.22
CA SER A 60 -13.39 15.86 -9.76
C SER A 60 -13.47 15.74 -11.29
N SER A 61 -12.42 16.15 -12.01
CA SER A 61 -12.39 16.12 -13.47
C SER A 61 -12.23 14.72 -14.04
N GLY A 62 -11.56 13.81 -13.32
CA GLY A 62 -11.34 12.45 -13.77
C GLY A 62 -12.58 11.56 -13.73
N LEU A 63 -13.71 12.04 -13.20
CA LEU A 63 -14.95 11.28 -13.06
C LEU A 63 -16.13 11.92 -13.78
N THR A 64 -15.91 12.91 -14.65
CA THR A 64 -16.99 13.62 -15.36
C THR A 64 -17.81 12.73 -16.27
N ASP A 65 -17.26 11.61 -16.72
CA ASP A 65 -17.94 10.63 -17.57
C ASP A 65 -19.01 9.83 -16.81
N PHE A 66 -19.01 9.90 -15.48
CA PHE A 66 -19.95 9.21 -14.63
C PHE A 66 -20.96 10.16 -13.98
N ASP A 67 -22.14 9.62 -13.72
CA ASP A 67 -23.12 10.23 -12.80
C ASP A 67 -22.56 10.39 -11.38
N SER A 68 -23.33 11.04 -10.51
CA SER A 68 -22.92 11.31 -9.12
C SER A 68 -22.84 10.06 -8.24
N VAL A 69 -23.26 8.88 -8.71
CA VAL A 69 -23.19 7.63 -7.94
C VAL A 69 -21.74 7.15 -7.86
N VAL A 70 -20.97 7.32 -8.94
CA VAL A 70 -19.53 7.05 -8.92
C VAL A 70 -18.79 8.16 -8.18
N GLN A 71 -18.01 7.74 -7.18
CA GLN A 71 -17.22 8.57 -6.29
C GLN A 71 -15.73 8.27 -6.48
N GLY A 72 -14.91 9.21 -6.04
CA GLY A 72 -13.45 9.07 -6.03
C GLY A 72 -12.87 9.68 -4.76
N ALA A 73 -11.80 9.06 -4.28
CA ALA A 73 -11.06 9.53 -3.12
C ALA A 73 -9.56 9.40 -3.37
N GLY A 74 -8.78 10.30 -2.77
CA GLY A 74 -7.34 10.35 -2.95
C GLY A 74 -6.61 10.77 -1.68
N VAL A 75 -5.43 10.22 -1.46
CA VAL A 75 -4.52 10.60 -0.37
C VAL A 75 -3.12 10.72 -0.91
N THR A 76 -2.43 11.78 -0.53
CA THR A 76 -1.02 12.01 -0.86
C THR A 76 -0.21 12.15 0.41
N ILE A 77 0.88 11.40 0.48
CA ILE A 77 1.86 11.42 1.55
C ILE A 77 3.16 11.99 1.00
N ASP A 78 3.77 12.91 1.76
CA ASP A 78 5.16 13.32 1.56
C ASP A 78 6.08 12.22 2.10
N ASN A 79 6.86 11.59 1.23
CA ASN A 79 7.70 10.46 1.58
C ASN A 79 8.90 10.86 2.47
N SER A 80 9.26 12.14 2.54
CA SER A 80 10.32 12.62 3.43
C SER A 80 9.89 12.70 4.89
N THR A 81 8.59 12.87 5.13
CA THR A 81 8.01 12.98 6.48
C THR A 81 7.11 11.82 6.86
N GLY A 82 6.56 11.10 5.86
CA GLY A 82 5.53 10.09 6.05
C GLY A 82 4.15 10.66 6.40
N LYS A 83 3.94 11.97 6.20
CA LYS A 83 2.71 12.68 6.60
C LYS A 83 1.81 13.00 5.43
N VAL A 84 0.50 13.07 5.71
CA VAL A 84 -0.51 13.40 4.71
C VAL A 84 -0.39 14.87 4.33
N THR A 85 -0.16 15.14 3.05
CA THR A 85 -0.05 16.50 2.50
C THR A 85 -1.26 16.90 1.65
N ALA A 86 -2.01 15.93 1.15
CA ALA A 86 -3.31 16.16 0.52
C ALA A 86 -4.27 14.99 0.78
N ILE A 87 -5.56 15.29 0.94
CA ILE A 87 -6.62 14.30 1.17
C ILE A 87 -7.95 14.75 0.58
N VAL A 88 -8.54 13.95 -0.30
CA VAL A 88 -9.81 14.22 -0.97
C VAL A 88 -10.77 13.07 -0.71
N GLY A 89 -11.92 13.38 -0.13
CA GLY A 89 -12.91 12.38 0.30
C GLY A 89 -14.04 12.09 -0.70
N GLY A 90 -14.11 12.84 -1.79
CA GLY A 90 -15.18 12.76 -2.77
C GLY A 90 -14.90 13.62 -4.00
N ARG A 91 -15.59 13.32 -5.11
CA ARG A 91 -15.49 14.12 -6.34
C ARG A 91 -16.13 15.50 -6.21
N ASN A 92 -17.09 15.65 -5.28
CA ASN A 92 -17.67 16.93 -4.93
C ASN A 92 -16.97 17.46 -3.66
N PRO A 93 -16.29 18.62 -3.71
CA PRO A 93 -15.61 19.17 -2.53
C PRO A 93 -16.56 19.56 -1.38
N GLN A 94 -17.87 19.65 -1.63
CA GLN A 94 -18.88 19.95 -0.62
C GLN A 94 -19.43 18.69 0.07
N ASP A 95 -19.05 17.49 -0.39
CA ASP A 95 -19.45 16.26 0.29
C ASP A 95 -18.78 16.16 1.66
N LYS A 96 -19.58 15.94 2.69
CA LYS A 96 -19.12 15.82 4.08
C LYS A 96 -18.55 14.44 4.38
N PHE A 97 -18.91 13.42 3.60
CA PHE A 97 -18.43 12.05 3.83
C PHE A 97 -17.05 11.85 3.21
N ASN A 98 -16.02 11.86 4.06
CA ASN A 98 -14.65 11.70 3.60
C ASN A 98 -14.28 10.22 3.38
N ARG A 99 -14.45 9.72 2.16
CA ARG A 99 -14.15 8.32 1.79
C ARG A 99 -12.67 7.97 1.89
N ALA A 100 -11.76 8.95 1.83
CA ALA A 100 -10.33 8.69 1.96
C ALA A 100 -9.93 8.16 3.35
N PHE A 101 -10.69 8.53 4.39
CA PHE A 101 -10.40 8.16 5.78
C PHE A 101 -11.51 7.32 6.44
N LEU A 102 -12.77 7.55 6.06
CA LEU A 102 -13.94 6.94 6.72
C LEU A 102 -14.49 5.71 5.98
N SER A 103 -14.16 5.53 4.69
CA SER A 103 -14.67 4.40 3.91
C SER A 103 -13.60 3.31 3.78
N TYR A 104 -14.03 2.06 3.98
CA TYR A 104 -13.22 0.87 3.80
C TYR A 104 -13.78 0.09 2.61
N ARG A 105 -12.90 -0.26 1.67
CA ARG A 105 -13.25 -0.94 0.42
C ARG A 105 -12.24 -2.03 0.13
N GLN A 106 -12.66 -3.08 -0.55
CA GLN A 106 -11.73 -4.13 -0.93
C GLN A 106 -10.61 -3.53 -1.81
N PRO A 107 -9.32 -3.70 -1.45
CA PRO A 107 -8.20 -3.11 -2.20
C PRO A 107 -7.94 -3.81 -3.54
N GLY A 108 -8.54 -4.98 -3.75
CA GLY A 108 -8.19 -5.89 -4.84
C GLY A 108 -6.68 -6.14 -4.92
N SER A 109 -6.17 -6.24 -6.13
CA SER A 109 -4.74 -6.50 -6.37
C SER A 109 -3.76 -5.42 -5.85
N ALA A 110 -4.23 -4.25 -5.40
CA ALA A 110 -3.36 -3.22 -4.84
C ALA A 110 -2.76 -3.64 -3.49
N ILE A 111 -3.32 -4.63 -2.79
CA ILE A 111 -2.75 -5.11 -1.52
C ILE A 111 -1.55 -6.05 -1.70
N LYS A 112 -1.44 -6.70 -2.86
CA LYS A 112 -0.46 -7.77 -3.14
C LYS A 112 0.98 -7.43 -2.72
N PRO A 113 1.55 -6.26 -3.08
CA PRO A 113 2.94 -5.96 -2.74
C PRO A 113 3.15 -5.88 -1.23
N ILE A 114 2.15 -5.34 -0.54
CA ILE A 114 2.16 -5.05 0.90
C ILE A 114 1.94 -6.32 1.72
N LEU A 115 1.00 -7.17 1.33
CA LEU A 115 0.56 -8.28 2.18
C LEU A 115 1.10 -9.65 1.76
N ALA A 116 1.38 -9.84 0.47
CA ALA A 116 1.80 -11.14 -0.04
C ALA A 116 3.29 -11.15 -0.38
N TYR A 117 3.72 -10.25 -1.26
CA TYR A 117 5.06 -10.33 -1.84
C TYR A 117 6.14 -9.84 -0.87
N ALA A 118 5.99 -8.68 -0.24
CA ALA A 118 6.97 -8.22 0.74
C ALA A 118 7.08 -9.21 1.92
N PRO A 119 5.99 -9.65 2.57
CA PRO A 119 6.06 -10.67 3.62
C PRO A 119 6.65 -12.01 3.16
N ALA A 120 6.37 -12.48 1.94
CA ALA A 120 6.99 -13.70 1.43
C ALA A 120 8.52 -13.56 1.30
N LEU A 121 9.00 -12.42 0.81
CA LEU A 121 10.42 -12.13 0.68
C LEU A 121 11.11 -12.02 2.05
N GLU A 122 10.45 -11.43 3.05
CA GLU A 122 10.91 -11.44 4.46
C GLU A 122 11.03 -12.87 5.03
N ASN A 123 10.35 -13.84 4.40
CA ASN A 123 10.20 -15.21 4.90
C ASN A 123 10.80 -16.27 3.99
N GLY A 124 11.83 -15.90 3.23
CA GLY A 124 12.72 -16.86 2.55
C GLY A 124 12.46 -17.03 1.06
N TYR A 125 11.45 -16.34 0.50
CA TYR A 125 11.34 -16.21 -0.95
C TYR A 125 12.33 -15.18 -1.49
N PHE A 126 12.77 -15.38 -2.72
CA PHE A 126 13.44 -14.37 -3.50
C PHE A 126 12.50 -13.88 -4.60
N ILE A 127 12.73 -12.67 -5.09
CA ILE A 127 11.94 -12.19 -6.23
C ILE A 127 12.18 -13.03 -7.51
N SER A 128 13.33 -13.73 -7.57
CA SER A 128 13.65 -14.72 -8.59
C SER A 128 12.96 -16.07 -8.40
N SER A 129 12.37 -16.35 -7.23
CA SER A 129 11.77 -17.66 -6.93
C SER A 129 10.73 -18.03 -7.98
N ILE A 130 10.86 -19.24 -8.52
CA ILE A 130 9.91 -19.81 -9.46
C ILE A 130 8.70 -20.37 -8.70
N VAL A 131 7.52 -19.96 -9.16
CA VAL A 131 6.23 -20.38 -8.65
C VAL A 131 5.35 -20.84 -9.79
N ASN A 132 4.42 -21.74 -9.50
CA ASN A 132 3.52 -22.28 -10.52
C ASN A 132 2.20 -21.49 -10.55
N ASP A 133 1.90 -20.81 -11.65
CA ASP A 133 0.59 -20.25 -11.96
C ASP A 133 -0.31 -21.34 -12.54
N SER A 134 -1.21 -21.86 -11.71
CA SER A 134 -2.14 -22.94 -12.04
C SER A 134 -3.49 -22.70 -11.35
N ALA A 135 -4.55 -23.30 -11.88
CA ALA A 135 -5.86 -23.29 -11.23
C ALA A 135 -5.78 -23.81 -9.79
N ILE A 136 -6.57 -23.19 -8.91
CA ILE A 136 -6.68 -23.55 -7.50
C ILE A 136 -8.14 -23.91 -7.25
N SER A 137 -8.40 -25.13 -6.79
CA SER A 137 -9.76 -25.56 -6.44
C SER A 137 -10.32 -24.67 -5.33
N ASN A 138 -11.50 -24.10 -5.53
CA ASN A 138 -12.13 -23.10 -4.63
C ASN A 138 -11.25 -21.86 -4.33
N GLY A 139 -10.21 -21.61 -5.13
CA GLY A 139 -9.34 -20.45 -5.01
C GLY A 139 -9.62 -19.39 -6.07
N PRO A 140 -8.86 -18.28 -6.05
CA PRO A 140 -9.04 -17.21 -7.02
C PRO A 140 -8.59 -17.64 -8.41
N ALA A 141 -9.34 -17.21 -9.44
CA ALA A 141 -8.93 -17.32 -10.83
C ALA A 141 -8.14 -16.08 -11.27
N ASN A 142 -7.29 -16.24 -12.29
CA ASN A 142 -6.67 -15.09 -12.96
C ASN A 142 -7.73 -14.27 -13.73
N SER A 143 -7.52 -12.97 -13.87
CA SER A 143 -8.47 -12.06 -14.52
C SER A 143 -8.77 -12.43 -15.98
N ASP A 144 -7.78 -13.01 -16.68
CA ASP A 144 -7.88 -13.50 -18.05
C ASP A 144 -8.20 -15.00 -18.14
N ARG A 145 -8.50 -15.63 -17.00
CA ARG A 145 -8.77 -17.08 -16.85
C ARG A 145 -7.71 -17.99 -17.46
N SER A 146 -6.50 -17.47 -17.65
CA SER A 146 -5.37 -18.18 -18.27
C SER A 146 -4.27 -18.43 -17.24
N TYR A 147 -3.57 -19.54 -17.40
CA TYR A 147 -2.52 -19.99 -16.48
C TYR A 147 -1.20 -20.14 -17.23
N ARG A 148 -0.12 -19.66 -16.61
CA ARG A 148 1.18 -19.50 -17.28
C ARG A 148 2.18 -20.59 -16.90
N GLY A 149 1.82 -21.50 -16.02
CA GLY A 149 2.76 -22.49 -15.47
C GLY A 149 3.85 -21.81 -14.66
N SER A 150 5.09 -22.25 -14.85
CA SER A 150 6.26 -21.77 -14.09
C SER A 150 6.61 -20.31 -14.44
N VAL A 151 6.54 -19.41 -13.45
CA VAL A 151 6.90 -17.99 -13.56
C VAL A 151 7.69 -17.55 -12.34
N ASN A 152 8.53 -16.52 -12.44
CA ASN A 152 9.14 -15.92 -11.25
C ASN A 152 8.22 -14.90 -10.56
N LEU A 153 8.51 -14.59 -9.29
CA LEU A 153 7.73 -13.63 -8.50
C LEU A 153 7.77 -12.20 -9.08
N ARG A 154 8.90 -11.76 -9.70
CA ARG A 154 8.97 -10.46 -10.40
C ARG A 154 7.87 -10.35 -11.46
N TYR A 155 7.81 -11.33 -12.35
CA TYR A 155 6.82 -11.37 -13.43
C TYR A 155 5.40 -11.49 -12.87
N ALA A 156 5.19 -12.37 -11.88
CA ALA A 156 3.88 -12.59 -11.28
C ALA A 156 3.31 -11.32 -10.63
N LEU A 157 4.15 -10.55 -9.91
CA LEU A 157 3.76 -9.29 -9.28
C LEU A 157 3.45 -8.21 -10.34
N ALA A 158 4.36 -8.03 -11.30
CA ALA A 158 4.21 -7.03 -12.36
C ALA A 158 2.98 -7.28 -13.25
N ARG A 159 2.69 -8.55 -13.54
CA ARG A 159 1.51 -8.98 -14.31
C ARG A 159 0.25 -9.11 -13.46
N SER A 160 0.38 -9.02 -12.14
CA SER A 160 -0.71 -9.12 -11.16
C SER A 160 -1.47 -10.46 -11.19
N ILE A 161 -0.75 -11.58 -11.31
CA ILE A 161 -1.33 -12.94 -11.28
C ILE A 161 -2.02 -13.18 -9.92
N ASN A 162 -3.21 -13.81 -9.91
CA ASN A 162 -4.02 -13.97 -8.69
C ASN A 162 -3.71 -15.25 -7.92
N THR A 163 -3.34 -16.32 -8.62
CA THR A 163 -3.00 -17.61 -8.01
C THR A 163 -1.77 -17.50 -7.11
N ILE A 164 -0.79 -16.68 -7.49
CA ILE A 164 0.49 -16.54 -6.79
C ILE A 164 0.37 -15.94 -5.38
N PRO A 165 -0.18 -14.73 -5.16
CA PRO A 165 -0.30 -14.19 -3.82
C PRO A 165 -1.16 -15.04 -2.89
N PHE A 166 -2.17 -15.75 -3.43
CA PHE A 166 -2.92 -16.73 -2.65
C PHE A 166 -1.99 -17.86 -2.15
N LYS A 167 -1.21 -18.48 -3.04
CA LYS A 167 -0.25 -19.54 -2.68
C LYS A 167 0.84 -19.06 -1.73
N LEU A 168 1.32 -17.82 -1.89
CA LEU A 168 2.30 -17.24 -0.98
C LEU A 168 1.75 -17.11 0.44
N LEU A 169 0.51 -16.65 0.60
CA LEU A 169 -0.13 -16.54 1.91
C LEU A 169 -0.45 -17.89 2.53
N ASP A 170 -0.85 -18.87 1.71
CA ASP A 170 -1.08 -20.24 2.14
C ASP A 170 0.20 -20.87 2.70
N ASP A 171 1.34 -20.63 2.04
CA ASP A 171 2.66 -21.12 2.47
C ASP A 171 3.19 -20.42 3.73
N ILE A 172 3.22 -19.08 3.76
CA ILE A 172 3.80 -18.34 4.91
C ILE A 172 2.85 -18.26 6.12
N GLY A 173 1.57 -18.55 5.92
CA GLY A 173 0.50 -18.39 6.90
C GLY A 173 -0.15 -16.99 6.87
N PRO A 174 -1.48 -16.87 6.67
CA PRO A 174 -2.17 -15.57 6.60
C PRO A 174 -2.03 -14.73 7.86
N ASN A 175 -2.04 -15.36 9.05
CA ASN A 175 -1.84 -14.67 10.33
C ASN A 175 -0.49 -13.94 10.38
N LYS A 176 0.56 -14.57 9.87
CA LYS A 176 1.91 -13.97 9.81
C LYS A 176 1.95 -12.79 8.85
N ALA A 177 1.23 -12.87 7.74
CA ALA A 177 1.09 -11.76 6.80
C ALA A 177 0.29 -10.58 7.42
N LEU A 178 -0.77 -10.87 8.18
CA LEU A 178 -1.59 -9.87 8.85
C LEU A 178 -0.81 -9.06 9.91
N GLU A 179 0.21 -9.63 10.55
CA GLU A 179 1.09 -8.88 11.47
C GLU A 179 1.70 -7.62 10.84
N TYR A 180 2.00 -7.65 9.54
CA TYR A 180 2.51 -6.47 8.83
C TYR A 180 1.45 -5.37 8.77
N LEU A 181 0.19 -5.71 8.50
CA LEU A 181 -0.91 -4.73 8.48
C LEU A 181 -1.22 -4.18 9.87
N TYR A 182 -1.17 -5.02 10.92
CA TYR A 182 -1.30 -4.55 12.31
C TYR A 182 -0.16 -3.60 12.68
N ASN A 183 1.06 -3.89 12.26
CA ASN A 183 2.22 -3.01 12.46
C ASN A 183 2.13 -1.70 11.68
N MET A 184 1.39 -1.69 10.57
CA MET A 184 1.01 -0.49 9.80
C MET A 184 -0.36 0.09 10.22
N LYS A 185 -0.93 -0.37 11.35
CA LYS A 185 -2.12 0.21 11.98
C LYS A 185 -3.39 0.16 11.14
N PHE A 186 -3.57 -0.89 10.34
CA PHE A 186 -4.83 -1.14 9.64
C PHE A 186 -5.94 -1.44 10.66
N LYS A 187 -7.10 -0.79 10.51
CA LYS A 187 -8.13 -0.69 11.58
C LYS A 187 -9.27 -1.70 11.48
N LYS A 188 -9.61 -2.15 10.27
CA LYS A 188 -10.80 -2.96 9.99
C LYS A 188 -10.47 -4.36 9.45
N ILE A 189 -9.47 -4.99 10.06
CA ILE A 189 -9.16 -6.41 9.81
C ILE A 189 -10.09 -7.26 10.66
N ALA A 190 -10.93 -8.05 10.01
CA ALA A 190 -11.85 -8.98 10.67
C ALA A 190 -11.13 -10.29 11.04
N LYS A 191 -11.72 -11.07 11.95
CA LYS A 191 -11.16 -12.38 12.32
C LYS A 191 -11.19 -13.35 11.12
N GLU A 192 -12.23 -13.23 10.30
CA GLU A 192 -12.48 -14.00 9.09
C GLU A 192 -11.41 -13.73 8.02
N ASP A 193 -10.71 -12.60 8.09
CA ASP A 193 -9.63 -12.24 7.16
C ASP A 193 -8.37 -13.10 7.33
N ASN A 194 -8.26 -13.93 8.38
CA ASN A 194 -7.15 -14.86 8.57
C ASN A 194 -7.26 -16.09 7.64
N ASN A 195 -7.23 -15.84 6.33
CA ASN A 195 -7.26 -16.87 5.29
C ASN A 195 -6.54 -16.36 4.02
N PRO A 196 -6.08 -17.21 3.08
CA PRO A 196 -5.24 -16.77 1.97
C PRO A 196 -5.90 -15.84 0.93
N ILE A 197 -7.25 -15.71 0.90
CA ILE A 197 -7.94 -14.88 -0.09
C ILE A 197 -7.64 -13.38 0.07
N ILE A 198 -7.21 -12.95 1.25
CA ILE A 198 -6.81 -11.55 1.48
C ILE A 198 -5.59 -11.16 0.65
N GLY A 199 -4.77 -12.14 0.23
CA GLY A 199 -3.62 -11.93 -0.65
C GLY A 199 -4.01 -11.37 -2.01
N VAL A 200 -5.26 -11.57 -2.45
CA VAL A 200 -5.83 -10.98 -3.68
C VAL A 200 -6.78 -9.81 -3.40
N GLY A 201 -6.94 -9.41 -2.12
CA GLY A 201 -7.78 -8.28 -1.70
C GLY A 201 -9.19 -8.65 -1.25
N GLY A 202 -9.49 -9.94 -1.02
CA GLY A 202 -10.79 -10.43 -0.55
C GLY A 202 -11.00 -10.22 0.96
N PHE A 203 -10.97 -8.97 1.43
CA PHE A 203 -11.23 -8.62 2.83
C PHE A 203 -12.72 -8.56 3.14
N THR A 204 -13.06 -8.79 4.41
CA THR A 204 -14.40 -8.65 5.00
C THR A 204 -14.88 -7.20 4.93
N TYR A 205 -14.07 -6.25 5.42
CA TYR A 205 -14.39 -4.81 5.38
C TYR A 205 -13.56 -4.05 4.35
N GLY A 206 -12.30 -4.46 4.13
CA GLY A 206 -11.38 -3.78 3.22
C GLY A 206 -10.49 -2.75 3.90
N THR A 207 -9.99 -1.81 3.10
CA THR A 207 -8.97 -0.83 3.47
C THR A 207 -9.41 0.57 3.06
N SER A 208 -8.95 1.59 3.79
CA SER A 208 -9.13 2.99 3.43
C SER A 208 -7.99 3.50 2.52
N PRO A 209 -8.23 4.55 1.71
CA PRO A 209 -7.17 5.19 0.94
C PRO A 209 -6.00 5.71 1.79
N VAL A 210 -6.22 6.17 3.02
CA VAL A 210 -5.13 6.57 3.94
C VAL A 210 -4.26 5.37 4.31
N GLU A 211 -4.86 4.23 4.66
CA GLU A 211 -4.11 3.00 4.99
C GLU A 211 -3.26 2.56 3.79
N MET A 212 -3.86 2.53 2.59
CA MET A 212 -3.15 2.15 1.37
C MET A 212 -2.02 3.12 1.00
N ALA A 213 -2.24 4.44 1.07
CA ALA A 213 -1.19 5.43 0.83
C ALA A 213 -0.03 5.26 1.83
N SER A 214 -0.34 5.08 3.11
CA SER A 214 0.67 4.93 4.17
C SER A 214 1.50 3.65 4.05
N ALA A 215 0.85 2.54 3.65
CA ALA A 215 1.53 1.28 3.40
C ALA A 215 2.51 1.40 2.22
N TYR A 216 2.12 2.05 1.13
CA TYR A 216 3.00 2.28 -0.02
C TYR A 216 4.12 3.28 0.30
N ALA A 217 3.85 4.29 1.12
CA ALA A 217 4.87 5.22 1.59
C ALA A 217 5.95 4.51 2.42
N SER A 218 5.59 3.43 3.14
CA SER A 218 6.58 2.59 3.84
C SER A 218 7.57 1.93 2.88
N LEU A 219 7.14 1.50 1.69
CA LEU A 219 8.05 0.95 0.66
C LEU A 219 9.02 2.03 0.16
N ALA A 220 8.48 3.22 -0.16
CA ALA A 220 9.28 4.37 -0.58
C ALA A 220 10.29 4.80 0.51
N ASN A 221 9.94 4.59 1.78
CA ASN A 221 10.74 4.92 2.95
C ASN A 221 11.53 3.72 3.49
N ASN A 222 12.09 2.88 2.62
CA ASN A 222 12.99 1.78 3.00
C ASN A 222 12.38 0.82 4.05
N GLY A 223 11.08 0.54 3.96
CA GLY A 223 10.37 -0.36 4.87
C GLY A 223 9.94 0.26 6.20
N LYS A 224 10.11 1.58 6.36
CA LYS A 224 9.76 2.31 7.59
C LYS A 224 8.38 2.94 7.48
N PHE A 225 7.40 2.34 8.16
CA PHE A 225 6.06 2.91 8.31
C PHE A 225 6.10 4.13 9.24
N THR A 226 5.34 5.17 8.89
CA THR A 226 5.16 6.39 9.70
C THR A 226 3.67 6.65 9.87
N ASP A 227 3.26 7.08 11.07
CA ASP A 227 1.86 7.39 11.35
C ASP A 227 1.32 8.46 10.37
N PRO A 228 0.29 8.14 9.54
CA PRO A 228 -0.16 8.99 8.44
C PRO A 228 -1.16 10.05 8.90
N ASP A 229 -0.81 10.80 9.96
CA ASP A 229 -1.56 11.99 10.36
C ASP A 229 -1.21 13.18 9.47
N CYS A 230 -1.99 14.25 9.63
CA CYS A 230 -1.75 15.54 8.97
C CYS A 230 -1.42 16.66 9.97
N LEU A 231 -0.97 16.32 11.18
CA LEU A 231 -0.72 17.30 12.23
C LEU A 231 0.74 17.73 12.21
N LYS A 232 1.02 19.02 12.16
CA LYS A 232 2.37 19.56 12.31
C LYS A 232 2.66 19.92 13.77
N SER A 233 1.76 20.67 14.39
CA SER A 233 1.85 21.08 15.79
C SER A 233 0.47 21.49 16.30
N VAL A 234 0.23 21.35 17.60
CA VAL A 234 -0.99 21.83 18.27
C VAL A 234 -0.60 22.72 19.45
N LYS A 235 -1.16 23.93 19.50
CA LYS A 235 -1.01 24.85 20.64
C LYS A 235 -2.34 25.07 21.33
N TYR A 236 -2.33 25.13 22.66
CA TYR A 236 -3.49 25.51 23.46
C TYR A 236 -3.32 26.92 24.06
N LYS A 237 -4.38 27.73 23.94
CA LYS A 237 -4.47 29.14 24.33
C LYS A 237 -3.28 29.98 23.83
N GLY A 238 -2.75 29.66 22.66
CA GLY A 238 -1.68 30.38 21.98
C GLY A 238 -0.28 30.27 22.60
N ILE A 239 -0.13 29.68 23.79
CA ILE A 239 1.11 29.76 24.59
C ILE A 239 1.73 28.38 24.79
N ASN A 240 0.94 27.32 24.96
CA ASN A 240 1.44 25.99 25.28
C ASN A 240 1.39 25.06 24.06
N GLU A 241 2.54 24.71 23.47
CA GLU A 241 2.62 23.64 22.46
C GLU A 241 2.44 22.29 23.17
N ILE A 242 1.30 21.64 22.91
CA ILE A 242 0.93 20.38 23.56
C ILE A 242 1.23 19.17 22.68
N TYR A 243 1.45 19.38 21.38
CA TYR A 243 1.83 18.34 20.44
C TYR A 243 2.77 18.93 19.41
N HIS A 244 3.89 18.25 19.24
CA HIS A 244 4.80 18.41 18.12
C HIS A 244 4.92 17.07 17.41
N ASN A 245 5.01 17.11 16.07
CA ASN A 245 5.09 15.88 15.29
C ASN A 245 6.48 15.24 15.42
N GLU A 246 6.63 14.35 16.39
CA GLU A 246 7.70 13.36 16.40
C GLU A 246 7.27 12.26 15.43
N ASN A 247 7.95 12.13 14.29
CA ASN A 247 7.66 11.11 13.28
C ASN A 247 7.66 9.72 13.89
N ASN A 248 6.50 9.28 14.36
CA ASN A 248 6.33 8.00 15.04
C ASN A 248 6.39 6.91 13.99
N THR A 249 7.44 6.10 14.08
CA THR A 249 7.81 5.21 12.99
C THR A 249 8.06 3.79 13.47
N LYS A 250 7.80 2.82 12.60
CA LYS A 250 8.06 1.41 12.83
C LYS A 250 8.71 0.79 11.59
N GLN A 251 9.81 0.06 11.77
CA GLN A 251 10.38 -0.76 10.69
C GLN A 251 9.45 -1.96 10.48
N VAL A 252 8.80 -2.04 9.31
CA VAL A 252 7.84 -3.09 8.97
C VAL A 252 8.37 -4.07 7.93
N TYR A 253 9.28 -3.64 7.05
CA TYR A 253 10.03 -4.49 6.13
C TYR A 253 11.53 -4.18 6.26
N GLU A 254 12.41 -5.11 5.93
CA GLU A 254 13.81 -4.81 5.68
C GLU A 254 13.95 -3.83 4.51
N LYS A 255 14.92 -2.91 4.61
CA LYS A 255 15.14 -1.88 3.58
C LYS A 255 15.43 -2.47 2.20
N GLU A 256 16.10 -3.61 2.16
CA GLU A 256 16.42 -4.36 0.95
C GLU A 256 15.15 -4.91 0.31
N ILE A 257 14.24 -5.48 1.11
CA ILE A 257 12.96 -6.01 0.62
C ILE A 257 12.07 -4.88 0.12
N ALA A 258 11.96 -3.79 0.87
CA ALA A 258 11.23 -2.60 0.42
C ALA A 258 11.75 -2.12 -0.95
N TYR A 259 13.07 -1.98 -1.11
CA TYR A 259 13.67 -1.57 -2.38
C TYR A 259 13.44 -2.58 -3.51
N ILE A 260 13.58 -3.89 -3.27
CA ILE A 260 13.34 -4.93 -4.28
C ILE A 260 11.88 -4.91 -4.75
N ILE A 261 10.93 -4.76 -3.83
CA ILE A 261 9.52 -4.62 -4.18
C ILE A 261 9.28 -3.33 -4.97
N THR A 262 9.89 -2.20 -4.57
CA THR A 262 9.85 -0.96 -5.36
C THR A 262 10.39 -1.15 -6.77
N ASP A 263 11.49 -1.89 -6.93
CA ASP A 263 12.08 -2.16 -8.23
C ASP A 263 11.14 -2.96 -9.15
N VAL A 264 10.44 -3.96 -8.61
CA VAL A 264 9.42 -4.72 -9.34
C VAL A 264 8.17 -3.89 -9.63
N LEU A 265 7.81 -2.97 -8.74
CA LEU A 265 6.69 -2.06 -8.96
C LEU A 265 6.97 -0.99 -10.02
N LYS A 266 8.23 -0.73 -10.39
CA LYS A 266 8.57 0.00 -11.62
C LYS A 266 8.17 -0.81 -12.86
N ASP A 267 8.36 -2.13 -12.86
CA ASP A 267 7.98 -3.00 -14.00
C ASP A 267 6.46 -3.00 -14.28
N VAL A 268 5.62 -2.75 -13.26
CA VAL A 268 4.16 -2.57 -13.46
C VAL A 268 3.87 -1.42 -14.42
N LEU A 269 4.69 -0.37 -14.41
CA LEU A 269 4.58 0.82 -15.24
C LEU A 269 5.44 0.75 -16.51
N ASP A 270 6.59 0.08 -16.45
CA ASP A 270 7.61 0.16 -17.50
C ASP A 270 7.58 -1.01 -18.49
N LYS A 271 7.07 -2.19 -18.09
CA LYS A 271 7.08 -3.37 -18.97
C LYS A 271 5.83 -3.42 -19.85
N PRO A 272 5.94 -3.94 -21.09
CA PRO A 272 4.79 -4.09 -22.00
C PRO A 272 3.64 -4.95 -21.44
N PHE A 273 3.95 -5.85 -20.52
CA PHE A 273 2.98 -6.72 -19.83
C PHE A 273 2.52 -6.16 -18.47
N GLY A 274 3.12 -5.06 -18.00
CA GLY A 274 2.78 -4.44 -16.72
C GLY A 274 1.35 -3.87 -16.75
N THR A 275 0.62 -4.06 -15.65
CA THR A 275 -0.80 -3.68 -15.59
C THR A 275 -1.02 -2.16 -15.53
N GLY A 276 -0.01 -1.38 -15.17
CA GLY A 276 -0.05 0.08 -15.07
C GLY A 276 0.65 0.81 -16.21
N LYS A 277 1.07 0.11 -17.28
CA LYS A 277 1.92 0.69 -18.33
C LYS A 277 1.39 1.97 -18.98
N ASN A 278 0.06 2.12 -19.07
CA ASN A 278 -0.59 3.27 -19.69
C ASN A 278 -0.66 4.50 -18.76
N VAL A 279 -0.31 4.34 -17.48
CA VAL A 279 -0.36 5.42 -16.48
C VAL A 279 1.03 5.77 -15.94
N LYS A 280 2.09 5.37 -16.64
CA LYS A 280 3.47 5.78 -16.36
C LYS A 280 3.60 7.31 -16.38
N LEU A 281 4.34 7.88 -15.43
CA LEU A 281 4.59 9.33 -15.40
C LEU A 281 5.45 9.78 -16.58
N SER A 282 5.25 11.03 -16.98
CA SER A 282 5.83 11.56 -18.23
C SER A 282 7.31 11.90 -18.09
N ARG A 283 7.75 12.33 -16.89
CA ARG A 283 9.10 12.86 -16.65
C ARG A 283 9.83 12.23 -15.45
N HIS A 284 9.11 11.47 -14.63
CA HIS A 284 9.60 11.01 -13.33
C HIS A 284 9.60 9.48 -13.26
N ILE A 285 10.63 8.93 -12.60
CA ILE A 285 10.64 7.52 -12.24
C ILE A 285 9.62 7.30 -11.12
N ALA A 286 8.75 6.32 -11.32
CA ALA A 286 7.70 5.97 -10.37
C ALA A 286 7.58 4.46 -10.26
N ALA A 287 7.02 4.02 -9.14
CA ALA A 287 6.61 2.66 -8.88
C ALA A 287 5.12 2.67 -8.52
N GLY A 288 4.37 1.63 -8.86
CA GLY A 288 2.96 1.59 -8.49
C GLY A 288 2.27 0.28 -8.79
N LYS A 289 1.03 0.17 -8.32
CA LYS A 289 0.23 -1.03 -8.47
C LYS A 289 -1.23 -0.69 -8.73
N THR A 290 -1.79 -1.41 -9.70
CA THR A 290 -3.23 -1.43 -9.96
C THR A 290 -3.96 -2.39 -9.03
N GLY A 291 -5.18 -2.03 -8.64
CA GLY A 291 -6.16 -2.90 -8.00
C GLY A 291 -7.51 -2.79 -8.70
N THR A 292 -8.19 -3.91 -8.85
CA THR A 292 -9.58 -3.99 -9.31
C THR A 292 -10.24 -5.11 -8.53
N THR A 293 -11.45 -4.88 -8.02
CA THR A 293 -12.25 -5.92 -7.35
C THR A 293 -13.15 -6.66 -8.35
N ASP A 294 -13.68 -7.80 -7.92
CA ASP A 294 -14.57 -8.61 -8.75
C ASP A 294 -15.82 -7.82 -9.18
N GLY A 295 -16.17 -7.94 -10.45
CA GLY A 295 -17.27 -7.19 -11.05
C GLY A 295 -17.00 -5.68 -11.16
N SER A 296 -15.74 -5.24 -11.10
CA SER A 296 -15.35 -3.83 -11.30
C SER A 296 -16.10 -2.85 -10.38
N LYS A 297 -16.25 -3.23 -9.10
CA LYS A 297 -16.94 -2.40 -8.09
C LYS A 297 -16.02 -1.33 -7.50
N ASP A 298 -14.75 -1.65 -7.37
CA ASP A 298 -13.70 -0.77 -6.86
C ASP A 298 -12.49 -0.83 -7.79
N GLY A 299 -12.00 0.36 -8.15
CA GLY A 299 -10.74 0.55 -8.84
C GLY A 299 -9.75 1.28 -7.95
N TRP A 300 -8.51 0.79 -7.92
CA TRP A 300 -7.42 1.35 -7.14
C TRP A 300 -6.18 1.59 -7.98
N PHE A 301 -5.50 2.70 -7.71
CA PHE A 301 -4.13 2.88 -8.10
C PHE A 301 -3.33 3.44 -6.93
N CYS A 302 -2.31 2.69 -6.49
CA CYS A 302 -1.38 3.12 -5.45
C CYS A 302 0.00 3.27 -6.09
N GLY A 303 0.49 4.50 -6.20
CA GLY A 303 1.76 4.78 -6.88
C GLY A 303 2.55 5.88 -6.20
N TYR A 304 3.86 5.85 -6.38
CA TYR A 304 4.79 6.70 -5.66
C TYR A 304 6.06 6.98 -6.44
N THR A 305 6.70 8.09 -6.10
CA THR A 305 8.05 8.50 -6.50
C THR A 305 8.92 8.59 -5.24
N PRO A 306 10.21 8.95 -5.32
CA PRO A 306 10.99 9.27 -4.12
C PRO A 306 10.45 10.46 -3.31
N TYR A 307 9.55 11.29 -3.86
CA TYR A 307 9.02 12.49 -3.20
C TYR A 307 7.65 12.26 -2.56
N TYR A 308 6.72 11.67 -3.30
CA TYR A 308 5.32 11.56 -2.88
C TYR A 308 4.76 10.17 -3.15
N THR A 309 3.89 9.71 -2.26
CA THR A 309 3.04 8.52 -2.45
C THR A 309 1.60 8.95 -2.55
N THR A 310 0.89 8.48 -3.58
CA THR A 310 -0.54 8.76 -3.77
C THR A 310 -1.34 7.48 -3.99
N ALA A 311 -2.40 7.31 -3.22
CA ALA A 311 -3.41 6.27 -3.45
C ALA A 311 -4.71 6.92 -3.94
N ILE A 312 -5.25 6.41 -5.05
CA ILE A 312 -6.54 6.81 -5.61
C ILE A 312 -7.49 5.60 -5.59
N TRP A 313 -8.69 5.82 -5.07
CA TRP A 313 -9.82 4.89 -5.17
C TRP A 313 -10.94 5.52 -6.00
N VAL A 314 -11.61 4.69 -6.81
CA VAL A 314 -12.85 5.01 -7.52
C VAL A 314 -13.84 3.87 -7.30
N GLY A 315 -15.09 4.19 -6.99
CA GLY A 315 -16.13 3.22 -6.72
C GLY A 315 -17.47 3.87 -6.40
N ALA A 316 -18.42 3.13 -5.85
CA ALA A 316 -19.72 3.65 -5.41
C ALA A 316 -19.96 3.33 -3.93
N ASP A 317 -20.76 4.17 -3.25
CA ASP A 317 -21.02 3.97 -1.82
C ASP A 317 -21.72 2.65 -1.54
N THR A 318 -22.78 2.37 -2.30
CA THR A 318 -23.34 1.02 -2.40
C THR A 318 -22.55 0.28 -3.47
N PRO A 319 -21.82 -0.81 -3.15
CA PRO A 319 -21.01 -1.52 -4.13
C PRO A 319 -21.83 -1.98 -5.33
N GLN A 320 -21.48 -1.48 -6.52
CA GLN A 320 -22.12 -1.86 -7.79
C GLN A 320 -21.07 -1.91 -8.91
N SER A 321 -21.37 -2.67 -9.96
CA SER A 321 -20.48 -2.77 -11.12
C SER A 321 -20.39 -1.43 -11.84
N ILE A 322 -19.16 -0.98 -12.15
CA ILE A 322 -18.91 0.24 -12.90
C ILE A 322 -18.21 -0.14 -14.20
N GLY A 323 -18.90 0.09 -15.33
CA GLY A 323 -18.38 -0.20 -16.66
C GLY A 323 -17.05 0.52 -16.93
N GLY A 324 -16.05 -0.22 -17.42
CA GLY A 324 -14.73 0.35 -17.74
C GLY A 324 -13.85 0.66 -16.54
N LEU A 325 -14.27 0.33 -15.31
CA LEU A 325 -13.47 0.56 -14.12
C LEU A 325 -12.41 -0.55 -13.93
N TYR A 326 -11.16 -0.15 -14.06
CA TYR A 326 -9.97 -0.95 -13.73
C TYR A 326 -8.93 -0.05 -13.06
N GLY A 327 -7.99 -0.62 -12.31
CA GLY A 327 -6.98 0.19 -11.61
C GLY A 327 -6.17 1.15 -12.50
N ALA A 328 -5.91 0.80 -13.77
CA ALA A 328 -5.19 1.67 -14.72
C ALA A 328 -6.09 2.56 -15.59
N THR A 329 -7.43 2.50 -15.43
CA THR A 329 -8.33 3.43 -16.12
C THR A 329 -8.52 4.68 -15.28
N TYR A 330 -9.66 4.87 -14.64
CA TYR A 330 -9.96 6.10 -13.89
C TYR A 330 -8.99 6.35 -12.71
N PRO A 331 -8.74 5.40 -11.79
CA PRO A 331 -7.82 5.64 -10.67
C PRO A 331 -6.40 5.96 -11.12
N GLY A 332 -5.86 5.18 -12.06
CA GLY A 332 -4.51 5.36 -12.58
C GLY A 332 -4.35 6.65 -13.41
N GLN A 333 -5.34 7.03 -14.22
CA GLN A 333 -5.29 8.27 -14.99
C GLN A 333 -5.39 9.51 -14.08
N ILE A 334 -6.27 9.47 -13.06
CA ILE A 334 -6.33 10.51 -12.02
C ILE A 334 -4.97 10.63 -11.33
N TRP A 335 -4.39 9.50 -10.92
CA TRP A 335 -3.06 9.47 -10.30
C TRP A 335 -1.99 10.07 -11.21
N LYS A 336 -1.91 9.65 -12.48
CA LYS A 336 -0.92 10.15 -13.44
C LYS A 336 -1.04 11.65 -13.64
N ASN A 337 -2.25 12.13 -13.92
CA ASN A 337 -2.52 13.55 -14.18
C ASN A 337 -2.21 14.43 -12.96
N TYR A 338 -2.53 13.95 -11.77
CA TYR A 338 -2.20 14.64 -10.52
C TYR A 338 -0.70 14.65 -10.26
N MET A 339 -0.04 13.48 -10.35
CA MET A 339 1.37 13.32 -10.01
C MET A 339 2.28 14.01 -11.03
N ASP A 340 1.97 13.99 -12.33
CA ASP A 340 2.74 14.74 -13.33
C ASP A 340 2.75 16.25 -13.00
N LYS A 341 1.59 16.82 -12.62
CA LYS A 341 1.47 18.23 -12.21
C LYS A 341 2.18 18.51 -10.89
N LEU A 342 2.01 17.64 -9.89
CA LEU A 342 2.66 17.77 -8.59
C LEU A 342 4.19 17.77 -8.70
N HIS A 343 4.73 17.11 -9.72
CA HIS A 343 6.17 16.97 -9.94
C HIS A 343 6.76 17.90 -11.01
N GLU A 344 5.99 18.86 -11.55
CA GLU A 344 6.44 19.73 -12.66
C GLU A 344 7.75 20.48 -12.35
N SER A 345 7.92 20.92 -11.11
CA SER A 345 9.10 21.67 -10.63
C SER A 345 10.15 20.81 -9.94
N LEU A 346 9.94 19.50 -9.82
CA LEU A 346 10.86 18.60 -9.13
C LEU A 346 11.87 17.99 -10.12
N PRO A 347 13.12 17.74 -9.70
CA PRO A 347 14.07 17.03 -10.53
C PRO A 347 13.70 15.54 -10.59
N ASN A 348 13.86 14.94 -11.77
CA ASN A 348 13.72 13.49 -11.93
C ASN A 348 14.75 12.77 -11.05
N LYS A 349 14.29 11.79 -10.27
CA LYS A 349 15.07 11.07 -9.28
C LYS A 349 14.60 9.62 -9.22
N ASP A 350 15.54 8.68 -9.14
CA ASP A 350 15.25 7.27 -8.84
C ASP A 350 15.32 7.00 -7.33
N PHE A 351 14.78 5.85 -6.91
CA PHE A 351 14.86 5.34 -5.55
C PHE A 351 16.31 5.01 -5.17
N THR A 352 16.69 5.33 -3.94
CA THR A 352 18.05 5.07 -3.46
C THR A 352 18.21 3.60 -3.11
N ARG A 353 18.99 2.87 -3.94
CA ARG A 353 19.35 1.47 -3.69
C ARG A 353 20.19 1.35 -2.41
N PRO A 354 19.77 0.56 -1.40
CA PRO A 354 20.65 0.23 -0.28
C PRO A 354 21.90 -0.50 -0.78
N LYS A 355 23.07 -0.19 -0.22
CA LYS A 355 24.36 -0.84 -0.59
C LYS A 355 24.34 -2.37 -0.40
N THR A 356 23.47 -2.84 0.48
CA THR A 356 23.21 -4.24 0.83
C THR A 356 22.25 -4.94 -0.12
N VAL A 357 21.67 -4.24 -1.10
CA VAL A 357 21.00 -4.87 -2.24
C VAL A 357 22.06 -5.17 -3.30
N VAL A 358 22.31 -6.44 -3.58
CA VAL A 358 23.35 -6.92 -4.50
C VAL A 358 22.75 -7.51 -5.77
N ASN A 359 23.50 -7.50 -6.86
CA ASN A 359 23.13 -8.20 -8.08
C ASN A 359 23.70 -9.63 -8.00
N LYS A 360 22.90 -10.63 -8.36
CA LYS A 360 23.36 -11.98 -8.65
C LYS A 360 22.78 -12.43 -9.99
N TYR A 361 23.49 -13.30 -10.68
CA TYR A 361 22.96 -13.97 -11.86
C TYR A 361 22.10 -15.15 -11.42
N ILE A 362 20.95 -15.32 -12.07
CA ILE A 362 20.05 -16.45 -11.83
C ILE A 362 19.88 -17.30 -13.08
N ASN A 363 19.68 -18.59 -12.88
CA ASN A 363 19.21 -19.51 -13.91
C ASN A 363 17.72 -19.22 -14.20
N PRO A 364 17.34 -18.83 -15.43
CA PRO A 364 15.96 -18.42 -15.71
C PRO A 364 14.92 -19.53 -15.54
N GLY A 365 15.32 -20.80 -15.66
CA GLY A 365 14.41 -21.95 -15.58
C GLY A 365 13.95 -22.29 -14.17
N ASP A 366 14.81 -22.10 -13.16
CA ASP A 366 14.54 -22.49 -11.77
C ASP A 366 14.73 -21.36 -10.74
N GLY A 367 15.22 -20.18 -11.17
CA GLY A 367 15.42 -19.01 -10.33
C GLY A 367 16.60 -19.11 -9.36
N SER A 368 17.39 -20.18 -9.45
CA SER A 368 18.55 -20.43 -8.59
C SER A 368 19.72 -19.50 -8.93
N ILE A 369 20.54 -19.15 -7.93
CA ILE A 369 21.74 -18.33 -8.13
C ILE A 369 22.75 -19.13 -8.96
N ALA A 370 23.18 -18.56 -10.08
CA ALA A 370 24.19 -19.12 -10.97
C ALA A 370 25.61 -18.69 -10.54
N ASN A 371 26.60 -19.55 -10.82
CA ASN A 371 27.98 -19.36 -10.37
C ASN A 371 28.77 -18.32 -11.21
N TYR A 372 28.39 -18.03 -12.46
CA TYR A 372 29.06 -17.06 -13.34
C TYR A 372 28.06 -16.41 -14.32
N ASN A 373 28.48 -15.35 -15.06
CA ASN A 373 27.72 -14.41 -15.92
C ASN A 373 26.80 -15.00 -17.03
N THR A 374 26.33 -16.24 -16.92
CA THR A 374 25.52 -16.96 -17.91
C THR A 374 24.01 -16.83 -17.66
N GLY A 375 23.58 -16.05 -16.66
CA GLY A 375 22.19 -15.91 -16.23
C GLY A 375 21.57 -14.53 -16.46
N VAL A 376 20.33 -14.35 -15.98
CA VAL A 376 19.68 -13.02 -15.89
C VAL A 376 20.08 -12.37 -14.58
N SER A 377 20.44 -11.08 -14.59
CA SER A 377 20.74 -10.35 -13.36
C SER A 377 19.47 -10.07 -12.57
N GLU A 378 19.47 -10.37 -11.28
CA GLU A 378 18.38 -10.06 -10.35
C GLU A 378 18.91 -9.51 -9.02
N LEU A 379 18.05 -8.79 -8.30
CA LEU A 379 18.33 -8.15 -7.02
C LEU A 379 18.12 -9.11 -5.85
N PHE A 380 19.07 -9.10 -4.91
CA PHE A 380 19.03 -9.87 -3.68
C PHE A 380 19.36 -9.02 -2.46
N SER A 381 18.78 -9.37 -1.31
CA SER A 381 19.18 -8.84 0.00
C SER A 381 20.40 -9.60 0.49
N GLN A 382 21.54 -8.92 0.62
CA GLN A 382 22.76 -9.53 1.17
C GLN A 382 22.54 -10.08 2.60
N PRO A 383 21.89 -9.35 3.54
CA PRO A 383 21.56 -9.90 4.85
C PRO A 383 20.75 -11.21 4.81
N ILE A 384 19.80 -11.35 3.89
CA ILE A 384 19.03 -12.59 3.73
C ILE A 384 19.93 -13.72 3.22
N LEU A 385 20.79 -13.45 2.24
CA LEU A 385 21.75 -14.44 1.73
C LEU A 385 22.67 -14.95 2.84
N ASP A 386 23.21 -14.03 3.66
CA ASP A 386 24.09 -14.36 4.78
C ASP A 386 23.39 -15.26 5.81
N ARG A 387 22.13 -14.95 6.17
CA ARG A 387 21.32 -15.79 7.07
C ARG A 387 21.10 -17.20 6.51
N ILE A 388 20.85 -17.33 5.21
CA ILE A 388 20.66 -18.63 4.58
C ILE A 388 21.95 -19.45 4.60
N GLU A 389 23.10 -18.82 4.34
CA GLU A 389 24.40 -19.49 4.44
C GLU A 389 24.70 -19.95 5.87
N GLU A 390 24.40 -19.12 6.87
CA GLU A 390 24.57 -19.49 8.28
C GLU A 390 23.73 -20.72 8.67
N ILE A 391 22.45 -20.75 8.25
CA ILE A 391 21.58 -21.91 8.49
C ILE A 391 22.13 -23.16 7.82
N LYS A 392 22.63 -23.06 6.57
CA LYS A 392 23.26 -24.19 5.87
C LYS A 392 24.50 -24.69 6.61
N ARG A 393 25.37 -23.80 7.09
CA ARG A 393 26.56 -24.18 7.87
C ARG A 393 26.20 -24.92 9.16
N LYS A 394 25.19 -24.43 9.91
CA LYS A 394 24.73 -25.09 11.14
C LYS A 394 24.15 -26.48 10.89
N LYS A 395 23.45 -26.69 9.76
CA LYS A 395 22.91 -28.01 9.37
C LYS A 395 23.99 -29.02 8.95
N LEU A 396 25.17 -28.57 8.55
CA LEU A 396 26.29 -29.47 8.19
C LEU A 396 27.16 -29.83 9.41
N GLN A 397 27.00 -29.12 10.53
CA GLN A 397 27.74 -29.34 11.78
C GLN A 397 26.98 -30.22 12.79
N ASN A 398 25.68 -30.43 12.57
CA ASN A 398 24.82 -31.35 13.31
C ASN A 398 24.48 -32.55 12.43
#